data_AF-A0A2S9F4P8-F1
#
_entry.id   AF-A0A2S9F4P8-F1
#
_cell.length_a   1.000
_cell.length_b   1.000
_cell.length_c   1.000
_cell.angle_alpha   90.00
_cell.angle_beta   90.00
_cell.angle_gamma   90.00
#
_symmetry.space_group_name_H-M   'P 1'
#
loop_
_entity.id
_entity.type
_entity.pdbx_description
1 polymer ?
#
loop_
_entity_poly.entity_id
_entity_poly.type
_entity_poly.pdbx_seq_one_letter_code
_entity_poly.pdbx_strand_id
1 'polypeptide(L)'
;EQFQVSRQFWTYAVENGVLPDVRSFLNPIPHVSFVQGADNVDYLKRRHQALVSNPLFGSMEFIDDSAEFARRLPLMAEKRDFSNPVGLNWTQEGTDVDFGSLSRQLIGFGAQRGMSTLFGHDVRNLSQNSDGSWNVKVVNRRTGQKRTFHAKFVFVGAGGGALPLLQKAGIQEAKGFGGFPVGGQWLRSGNPALTAAHQAKVYGLPPLGAPPMSVPHLDTRVINSKSWLLFGPFAGWSPKFLKQGKVTDLPFSVRPNNLVSMLGVGLTEMGLLKYLIGQLLLSESARVDNLREFAPSAKDSDWELDIAGQRVQVIRKAKGKGGVLEFGTTVLSAADGSIAGLLGASPGASTAVPAMFDVMKRCFPGRYEGWQPKLKEMVPSLGVELSTEPKLFEEIWARGTKVLKLDKPASGVPATVDGQSTASTEHSATAATV
;
A
#
# COMPACT_ATOMS: atom_id res chain seq x y z
N GLU A 1 9.52 -0.24 13.83
CA GLU A 1 10.28 0.98 13.46
C GLU A 1 9.58 1.85 12.44
N GLN A 2 9.60 1.55 11.13
CA GLN A 2 9.13 2.50 10.10
C GLN A 2 7.67 2.95 10.28
N PHE A 3 6.78 2.06 10.73
CA PHE A 3 5.41 2.42 11.10
C PHE A 3 5.33 3.50 12.19
N GLN A 4 6.25 3.47 13.17
CA GLN A 4 6.30 4.47 14.24
C GLN A 4 6.68 5.85 13.70
N VAL A 5 7.50 5.93 12.65
CA VAL A 5 7.82 7.21 11.98
C VAL A 5 6.55 7.82 11.41
N SER A 6 5.75 7.03 10.68
CA SER A 6 4.48 7.51 10.13
C SER A 6 3.48 7.87 11.21
N ARG A 7 3.38 7.07 12.27
CA ARG A 7 2.46 7.31 13.40
C ARG A 7 2.81 8.62 14.14
N GLN A 8 4.10 8.89 14.37
CA GLN A 8 4.55 10.15 14.98
C GLN A 8 4.25 11.34 14.06
N PHE A 9 4.52 11.22 12.76
CA PHE A 9 4.15 12.27 11.80
C PHE A 9 2.64 12.55 11.80
N TRP A 10 1.79 11.51 11.80
CA TRP A 10 0.35 11.70 11.87
C TRP A 10 -0.07 12.35 13.20
N THR A 11 0.55 11.97 14.31
CA THR A 11 0.31 12.57 15.62
C THR A 11 0.55 14.07 15.57
N TYR A 12 1.74 14.48 15.10
CA TYR A 12 2.09 15.88 14.89
C TYR A 12 1.11 16.58 13.92
N ALA A 13 0.78 15.93 12.81
CA ALA A 13 -0.11 16.48 11.78
C ALA A 13 -1.52 16.75 12.30
N VAL A 14 -2.04 15.90 13.18
CA VAL A 14 -3.33 16.11 13.85
C VAL A 14 -3.26 17.30 14.81
N GLU A 15 -2.25 17.33 15.69
CA GLU A 15 -2.07 18.43 16.67
C GLU A 15 -1.91 19.80 15.99
N ASN A 16 -1.35 19.82 14.77
CA ASN A 16 -1.11 21.04 14.01
C ASN A 16 -2.19 21.34 12.94
N GLY A 17 -3.33 20.64 12.98
CA GLY A 17 -4.47 20.90 12.09
C GLY A 17 -4.24 20.53 10.62
N VAL A 18 -3.21 19.73 10.31
CA VAL A 18 -2.93 19.19 8.97
C VAL A 18 -3.90 18.06 8.64
N LEU A 19 -4.20 17.21 9.63
CA LEU A 19 -5.10 16.06 9.54
C LEU A 19 -6.22 16.19 10.57
N PRO A 20 -7.15 17.15 10.41
CA PRO A 20 -8.14 17.46 11.43
C PRO A 20 -9.17 16.33 11.66
N ASP A 21 -9.45 15.51 10.64
CA ASP A 21 -10.44 14.44 10.73
C ASP A 21 -9.77 13.06 10.82
N VAL A 22 -9.35 12.71 12.04
CA VAL A 22 -8.66 11.46 12.36
C VAL A 22 -9.44 10.21 11.97
N ARG A 23 -10.73 10.14 12.29
CA ARG A 23 -11.54 8.91 12.13
C ARG A 23 -11.89 8.64 10.66
N SER A 24 -11.91 9.66 9.83
CA SER A 24 -12.10 9.45 8.39
C SER A 24 -10.94 8.72 7.71
N PHE A 25 -9.72 8.73 8.28
CA PHE A 25 -8.56 8.08 7.65
C PHE A 25 -7.90 7.01 8.52
N LEU A 26 -8.13 6.98 9.83
CA LEU A 26 -7.44 6.10 10.75
C LEU A 26 -8.42 5.40 11.71
N ASN A 27 -8.42 4.07 11.69
CA ASN A 27 -9.35 3.24 12.46
C ASN A 27 -8.58 2.13 13.20
N PRO A 28 -8.83 1.91 14.51
CA PRO A 28 -8.19 0.84 15.26
C PRO A 28 -8.78 -0.49 14.84
N ILE A 29 -7.94 -1.34 14.23
CA ILE A 29 -8.31 -2.66 13.74
C ILE A 29 -7.16 -3.62 14.09
N PRO A 30 -7.42 -4.67 14.88
CA PRO A 30 -6.42 -5.67 15.23
C PRO A 30 -5.72 -6.25 14.00
N HIS A 31 -4.43 -6.54 14.14
CA HIS A 31 -3.63 -7.23 13.12
C HIS A 31 -3.27 -8.61 13.63
N VAL A 32 -3.47 -9.61 12.78
CA VAL A 32 -3.46 -11.01 13.20
C VAL A 32 -2.69 -11.82 12.17
N SER A 33 -1.70 -12.60 12.62
CA SER A 33 -1.17 -13.68 11.78
C SER A 33 -1.97 -14.95 12.06
N PHE A 34 -2.34 -15.69 11.02
CA PHE A 34 -3.15 -16.91 11.10
C PHE A 34 -2.45 -18.07 10.40
N VAL A 35 -2.46 -19.22 11.07
CA VAL A 35 -1.91 -20.47 10.55
C VAL A 35 -2.82 -21.66 10.86
N GLN A 36 -2.65 -22.74 10.10
CA GLN A 36 -3.35 -24.01 10.28
C GLN A 36 -2.34 -25.16 10.20
N GLY A 37 -2.59 -26.24 10.93
CA GLY A 37 -1.72 -27.42 11.01
C GLY A 37 -0.64 -27.30 12.09
N ALA A 38 -0.32 -28.43 12.72
CA ALA A 38 0.52 -28.49 13.93
C ALA A 38 1.90 -27.82 13.73
N ASP A 39 2.58 -28.11 12.61
CA ASP A 39 3.90 -27.55 12.31
C ASP A 39 3.88 -26.03 12.17
N ASN A 40 2.82 -25.49 11.57
CA ASN A 40 2.69 -24.05 11.39
C ASN A 40 2.30 -23.34 12.69
N VAL A 41 1.49 -23.97 13.54
CA VAL A 41 1.16 -23.48 14.89
C VAL A 41 2.43 -23.40 15.75
N ASP A 42 3.25 -24.45 15.72
CA ASP A 42 4.55 -24.49 16.41
C ASP A 42 5.53 -23.44 15.86
N TYR A 43 5.58 -23.26 14.53
CA TYR A 43 6.31 -22.14 13.91
C TYR A 43 5.84 -20.78 14.43
N LEU A 44 4.53 -20.54 14.48
CA LEU A 44 3.96 -19.26 14.89
C LEU A 44 4.24 -18.98 16.37
N LYS A 45 4.20 -20.02 17.22
CA LYS A 45 4.58 -19.97 18.64
C LYS A 45 6.05 -19.58 18.83
N ARG A 46 6.98 -20.22 18.11
CA ARG A 46 8.40 -19.84 18.15
C ARG A 46 8.63 -18.41 17.67
N ARG A 47 7.91 -17.99 16.62
CA ARG A 47 7.97 -16.62 16.11
C ARG A 47 7.49 -15.62 17.16
N HIS A 48 6.41 -15.92 17.88
CA HIS A 48 5.93 -15.10 18.99
C HIS A 48 7.01 -14.94 20.07
N GLN A 49 7.55 -16.05 20.57
CA GLN A 49 8.59 -16.07 21.62
C GLN A 49 9.83 -15.25 21.22
N ALA A 50 10.21 -15.29 19.94
CA ALA A 50 11.36 -14.53 19.43
C ALA A 50 11.10 -13.02 19.31
N LEU A 51 9.84 -12.58 19.20
CA LEU A 51 9.48 -11.20 18.95
C LEU A 51 9.06 -10.44 20.21
N VAL A 52 8.36 -11.07 21.15
CA VAL A 52 7.75 -10.38 22.31
C VAL A 52 8.75 -9.73 23.27
N SER A 53 10.02 -10.12 23.25
CA SER A 53 11.08 -9.44 24.00
C SER A 53 11.42 -8.05 23.45
N ASN A 54 11.08 -7.78 22.19
CA ASN A 54 11.23 -6.47 21.59
C ASN A 54 10.02 -5.59 21.97
N PRO A 55 10.23 -4.38 22.52
CA PRO A 55 9.16 -3.49 22.98
C PRO A 55 8.06 -3.25 21.94
N LEU A 56 8.41 -3.22 20.65
CA LEU A 56 7.47 -2.98 19.55
C LEU A 56 6.46 -4.12 19.34
N PHE A 57 6.69 -5.28 19.94
CA PHE A 57 5.88 -6.48 19.81
C PHE A 57 5.41 -7.02 21.18
N GLY A 58 5.70 -6.31 22.28
CA GLY A 58 5.46 -6.78 23.64
C GLY A 58 3.99 -7.04 23.98
N SER A 59 3.06 -6.42 23.26
CA SER A 59 1.61 -6.63 23.43
C SER A 59 1.03 -7.77 22.58
N MET A 60 1.86 -8.51 21.84
CA MET A 60 1.39 -9.57 20.95
C MET A 60 0.99 -10.81 21.75
N GLU A 61 -0.20 -11.33 21.50
CA GLU A 61 -0.73 -12.53 22.13
C GLU A 61 -0.60 -13.73 21.17
N PHE A 62 -0.16 -14.88 21.67
CA PHE A 62 -0.28 -16.16 20.95
C PHE A 62 -1.53 -16.89 21.42
N ILE A 63 -2.34 -17.38 20.48
CA ILE A 63 -3.62 -18.06 20.74
C ILE A 63 -3.66 -19.35 19.91
N ASP A 64 -3.82 -20.49 20.57
CA ASP A 64 -4.04 -21.82 19.97
C ASP A 64 -5.29 -22.53 20.51
N ASP A 65 -6.10 -21.83 21.32
CA ASP A 65 -7.40 -22.31 21.81
C ASP A 65 -8.54 -22.03 20.83
N SER A 66 -9.33 -23.06 20.52
CA SER A 66 -10.42 -22.99 19.54
C SER A 66 -11.58 -22.10 20.00
N ALA A 67 -11.88 -22.05 21.29
CA ALA A 67 -12.97 -21.21 21.80
C ALA A 67 -12.59 -19.73 21.74
N GLU A 68 -11.34 -19.39 22.08
CA GLU A 68 -10.81 -18.04 21.95
C GLU A 68 -10.69 -17.60 20.49
N PHE A 69 -10.28 -18.50 19.59
CA PHE A 69 -10.33 -18.26 18.14
C PHE A 69 -11.75 -17.91 17.69
N ALA A 70 -12.75 -18.72 18.06
CA ALA A 70 -14.14 -18.52 17.67
C ALA A 70 -14.75 -17.23 18.25
N ARG A 71 -14.34 -16.85 19.45
CA ARG A 71 -14.75 -15.59 20.08
C ARG A 71 -14.22 -14.37 19.33
N ARG A 72 -12.96 -14.40 18.87
CA ARG A 72 -12.31 -13.27 18.20
C ARG A 72 -12.61 -13.17 16.70
N LEU A 73 -12.76 -14.32 16.02
CA LEU A 73 -12.97 -14.39 14.57
C LEU A 73 -14.19 -15.28 14.21
N PRO A 74 -15.43 -14.90 14.59
CA PRO A 74 -16.63 -15.71 14.34
C PRO A 74 -16.79 -16.17 12.89
N LEU A 75 -16.57 -15.27 11.92
CA LEU A 75 -16.66 -15.61 10.49
C LEU A 75 -15.66 -16.71 10.08
N MET A 76 -14.44 -16.67 10.63
CA MET A 76 -13.42 -17.66 10.30
C MET A 76 -13.64 -18.99 11.03
N ALA A 77 -14.36 -18.98 12.15
CA ALA A 77 -14.65 -20.16 12.96
C ALA A 77 -15.89 -20.93 12.49
N GLU A 78 -16.83 -20.25 11.83
CA GLU A 78 -18.05 -20.87 11.36
C GLU A 78 -17.76 -22.01 10.38
N LYS A 79 -18.26 -23.22 10.70
CA LYS A 79 -18.01 -24.48 9.97
C LYS A 79 -16.54 -24.92 9.88
N ARG A 80 -15.66 -24.35 10.71
CA ARG A 80 -14.26 -24.77 10.77
C ARG A 80 -14.12 -26.10 11.51
N ASP A 81 -13.38 -27.02 10.91
CA ASP A 81 -12.91 -28.22 11.60
C ASP A 81 -11.66 -27.89 12.43
N PHE A 82 -11.81 -27.93 13.75
CA PHE A 82 -10.72 -27.67 14.71
C PHE A 82 -9.91 -28.92 15.06
N SER A 83 -10.19 -30.08 14.46
CA SER A 83 -9.30 -31.24 14.56
C SER A 83 -7.96 -30.98 13.86
N ASN A 84 -7.98 -30.13 12.83
CA ASN A 84 -6.79 -29.48 12.30
C ASN A 84 -6.49 -28.22 13.13
N PRO A 85 -5.41 -28.18 13.93
CA PRO A 85 -5.18 -27.08 14.86
C PRO A 85 -4.94 -25.76 14.13
N VAL A 86 -5.33 -24.67 14.77
CA VAL A 86 -5.15 -23.31 14.27
C VAL A 86 -4.36 -22.48 15.27
N GLY A 87 -3.67 -21.45 14.78
CA GLY A 87 -2.89 -20.55 15.63
C GLY A 87 -3.02 -19.11 15.18
N LEU A 88 -3.07 -18.20 16.16
CA LEU A 88 -3.06 -16.76 15.94
C LEU A 88 -1.90 -16.09 16.70
N ASN A 89 -1.27 -15.11 16.05
CA ASN A 89 -0.54 -14.04 16.75
C ASN A 89 -1.38 -12.78 16.63
N TRP A 90 -1.98 -12.35 17.74
CA TRP A 90 -2.92 -11.25 17.80
C TRP A 90 -2.25 -9.98 18.33
N THR A 91 -2.39 -8.87 17.60
CA THR A 91 -1.99 -7.53 18.03
C THR A 91 -3.21 -6.63 18.04
N GLN A 92 -3.73 -6.33 19.23
CA GLN A 92 -4.94 -5.53 19.42
C GLN A 92 -4.80 -4.11 18.87
N GLU A 93 -3.61 -3.51 19.02
CA GLU A 93 -3.35 -2.10 18.75
C GLU A 93 -3.01 -1.81 17.27
N GLY A 94 -3.51 -2.65 16.37
CA GLY A 94 -3.37 -2.48 14.93
C GLY A 94 -4.19 -1.31 14.39
N THR A 95 -3.94 -0.93 13.13
CA THR A 95 -4.59 0.24 12.53
C THR A 95 -4.89 0.04 11.05
N ASP A 96 -6.12 0.35 10.63
CA ASP A 96 -6.50 0.50 9.23
C ASP A 96 -6.41 1.96 8.78
N VAL A 97 -6.02 2.15 7.51
CA VAL A 97 -5.78 3.47 6.92
C VAL A 97 -6.59 3.63 5.64
N ASP A 98 -7.49 4.62 5.60
CA ASP A 98 -8.13 5.08 4.36
C ASP A 98 -7.22 6.13 3.69
N PHE A 99 -6.38 5.66 2.77
CA PHE A 99 -5.48 6.50 1.99
C PHE A 99 -6.20 7.51 1.10
N GLY A 100 -7.45 7.25 0.72
CA GLY A 100 -8.28 8.19 -0.02
C GLY A 100 -8.61 9.42 0.82
N SER A 101 -9.06 9.21 2.06
CA SER A 101 -9.29 10.29 3.02
C SER A 101 -7.99 11.02 3.38
N LEU A 102 -6.93 10.27 3.73
CA LEU A 102 -5.63 10.85 4.08
C LEU A 102 -5.09 11.76 2.97
N SER A 103 -5.15 11.31 1.71
CA SER A 103 -4.67 12.09 0.56
C SER A 103 -5.50 13.34 0.34
N ARG A 104 -6.83 13.27 0.47
CA ARG A 104 -7.73 14.43 0.35
C ARG A 104 -7.41 15.50 1.41
N GLN A 105 -7.17 15.09 2.65
CA GLN A 105 -6.81 16.01 3.73
C GLN A 105 -5.44 16.68 3.50
N LEU A 106 -4.40 15.90 3.16
CA LEU A 106 -3.05 16.44 2.90
C LEU A 106 -3.05 17.41 1.70
N ILE A 107 -3.70 17.04 0.60
CA ILE A 107 -3.80 17.91 -0.59
C ILE A 107 -4.63 19.16 -0.26
N GLY A 108 -5.75 18.99 0.44
CA GLY A 108 -6.63 20.08 0.86
C GLY A 108 -5.91 21.10 1.74
N PHE A 109 -5.14 20.63 2.72
CA PHE A 109 -4.31 21.47 3.58
C PHE A 109 -3.31 22.31 2.79
N GLY A 110 -2.61 21.69 1.83
CA GLY A 110 -1.69 22.41 0.94
C GLY A 110 -2.44 23.45 0.11
N ALA A 111 -3.56 23.07 -0.50
CA ALA A 111 -4.35 23.95 -1.37
C ALA A 111 -4.87 25.19 -0.63
N GLN A 112 -5.39 25.01 0.60
CA GLN A 112 -5.83 26.11 1.46
C GLN A 112 -4.71 27.09 1.84
N ARG A 113 -3.45 26.66 1.76
CA ARG A 113 -2.25 27.47 2.02
C ARG A 113 -1.56 27.96 0.75
N GLY A 114 -2.24 27.90 -0.39
CA GLY A 114 -1.76 28.45 -1.66
C GLY A 114 -0.99 27.47 -2.55
N MET A 115 -0.99 26.17 -2.25
CA MET A 115 -0.47 25.16 -3.17
C MET A 115 -1.39 25.03 -4.39
N SER A 116 -0.90 25.41 -5.57
CA SER A 116 -1.64 25.20 -6.83
C SER A 116 -1.90 23.71 -7.08
N THR A 117 -3.17 23.32 -7.18
CA THR A 117 -3.60 21.93 -7.48
C THR A 117 -4.36 21.86 -8.79
N LEU A 118 -3.87 21.05 -9.74
CA LEU A 118 -4.47 20.91 -11.08
C LEU A 118 -5.00 19.50 -11.30
N PHE A 119 -6.29 19.30 -11.08
CA PHE A 119 -6.98 18.04 -11.39
C PHE A 119 -7.32 17.95 -12.88
N GLY A 120 -7.44 16.74 -13.42
CA GLY A 120 -7.75 16.54 -14.84
C GLY A 120 -6.62 16.97 -15.80
N HIS A 121 -5.39 17.02 -15.32
CA HIS A 121 -4.21 17.39 -16.09
C HIS A 121 -3.21 16.24 -16.16
N ASP A 122 -2.71 15.95 -17.35
CA ASP A 122 -1.70 14.90 -17.58
C ASP A 122 -0.33 15.52 -17.80
N VAL A 123 0.66 15.11 -17.01
CA VAL A 123 2.08 15.37 -17.31
C VAL A 123 2.48 14.48 -18.48
N ARG A 124 2.91 15.09 -19.59
CA ARG A 124 3.28 14.39 -20.83
C ARG A 124 4.78 14.26 -21.03
N ASN A 125 5.56 15.19 -20.51
CA ASN A 125 7.01 15.19 -20.66
C ASN A 125 7.71 15.92 -19.52
N LEU A 126 8.92 15.47 -19.21
CA LEU A 126 9.88 16.13 -18.34
C LEU A 126 11.16 16.30 -19.15
N SER A 127 11.73 17.50 -19.16
CA SER A 127 13.03 17.76 -19.80
C SER A 127 13.79 18.81 -19.01
N GLN A 128 15.06 18.56 -18.74
CA GLN A 128 15.92 19.50 -18.04
C GLN A 128 16.46 20.56 -19.02
N ASN A 129 16.50 21.81 -18.56
CA ASN A 129 17.11 22.95 -19.24
C ASN A 129 18.61 22.98 -18.96
N SER A 130 19.35 23.78 -19.72
CA SER A 130 20.80 23.95 -19.55
C SER A 130 21.19 24.56 -18.20
N ASP A 131 20.29 25.29 -17.55
CA ASP A 131 20.47 25.87 -16.21
C ASP A 131 20.13 24.88 -15.07
N GLY A 132 19.80 23.63 -15.39
CA GLY A 132 19.42 22.59 -14.43
C GLY A 132 17.95 22.60 -14.01
N SER A 133 17.17 23.61 -14.40
CA SER A 133 15.72 23.65 -14.14
C SER A 133 14.95 22.68 -15.04
N TRP A 134 13.70 22.39 -14.71
CA TRP A 134 12.85 21.42 -15.41
C TRP A 134 11.69 22.08 -16.13
N ASN A 135 11.48 21.69 -17.38
CA ASN A 135 10.24 21.94 -18.11
C ASN A 135 9.29 20.75 -17.93
N VAL A 136 8.12 21.03 -17.36
CA VAL A 136 7.04 20.06 -17.14
C VAL A 136 5.92 20.35 -18.13
N LYS A 137 5.82 19.53 -19.19
CA LYS A 137 4.75 19.69 -20.19
C LYS A 137 3.48 19.02 -19.71
N VAL A 138 2.40 19.79 -19.60
CA VAL A 138 1.11 19.38 -19.04
C VAL A 138 0.00 19.59 -20.06
N VAL A 139 -0.96 18.67 -20.11
CA VAL A 139 -2.14 18.75 -20.98
C VAL A 139 -3.40 18.67 -20.15
N ASN A 140 -4.29 19.66 -20.30
CA ASN A 140 -5.63 19.58 -19.74
C ASN A 140 -6.44 18.52 -20.50
N ARG A 141 -6.95 17.50 -19.81
CA ARG A 141 -7.66 16.38 -20.43
C ARG A 141 -9.02 16.77 -21.02
N ARG A 142 -9.65 17.82 -20.50
CA ARG A 142 -10.98 18.28 -20.94
C ARG A 142 -10.89 19.18 -22.16
N THR A 143 -9.93 20.10 -22.19
CA THR A 143 -9.82 21.12 -23.25
C THR A 143 -8.73 20.83 -24.27
N GLY A 144 -7.81 19.92 -23.99
CA GLY A 144 -6.62 19.67 -24.81
C GLY A 144 -5.54 20.76 -24.71
N GLN A 145 -5.77 21.82 -23.92
CA GLN A 145 -4.81 22.91 -23.75
C GLN A 145 -3.47 22.40 -23.21
N LYS A 146 -2.38 22.81 -23.86
CA LYS A 146 -1.00 22.48 -23.47
C LYS A 146 -0.41 23.64 -22.69
N ARG A 147 0.28 23.35 -21.58
CA ARG A 147 1.04 24.31 -20.78
C ARG A 147 2.40 23.72 -20.40
N THR A 148 3.39 24.58 -20.19
CA THR A 148 4.69 24.18 -19.66
C THR A 148 4.91 24.91 -18.35
N PHE A 149 5.24 24.17 -17.29
CA PHE A 149 5.69 24.73 -16.03
C PHE A 149 7.21 24.64 -15.93
N HIS A 150 7.81 25.66 -15.32
CA HIS A 150 9.23 25.68 -15.01
C HIS A 150 9.41 25.39 -13.52
N ALA A 151 10.25 24.41 -13.18
CA ALA A 151 10.45 23.98 -11.79
C ALA A 151 11.93 23.79 -11.50
N LYS A 152 12.39 24.19 -10.31
CA LYS A 152 13.77 23.92 -9.85
C LYS A 152 13.93 22.49 -9.33
N PHE A 153 12.83 21.89 -8.87
CA PHE A 153 12.79 20.51 -8.39
C PHE A 153 11.50 19.83 -8.86
N VAL A 154 11.58 18.56 -9.22
CA VAL A 154 10.41 17.74 -9.61
C VAL A 154 10.34 16.49 -8.76
N PHE A 155 9.20 16.25 -8.11
CA PHE A 155 8.90 14.97 -7.47
C PHE A 155 7.85 14.19 -8.29
N VAL A 156 8.21 12.99 -8.72
CA VAL A 156 7.38 12.11 -9.57
C VAL A 156 6.68 11.06 -8.70
N GLY A 157 5.56 11.47 -8.08
CA GLY A 157 4.64 10.61 -7.33
C GLY A 157 3.54 9.96 -8.18
N ALA A 158 3.86 9.50 -9.39
CA ALA A 158 2.86 9.14 -10.41
C ALA A 158 2.43 7.65 -10.40
N GLY A 159 2.66 6.92 -9.31
CA GLY A 159 2.40 5.48 -9.23
C GLY A 159 3.11 4.72 -10.37
N GLY A 160 2.41 3.80 -11.04
CA GLY A 160 2.96 3.11 -12.21
C GLY A 160 3.36 4.03 -13.37
N GLY A 161 2.81 5.25 -13.44
CA GLY A 161 3.20 6.27 -14.41
C GLY A 161 4.57 6.93 -14.14
N ALA A 162 5.20 6.66 -13.00
CA ALA A 162 6.48 7.25 -12.65
C ALA A 162 7.62 6.79 -13.58
N LEU A 163 7.68 5.50 -13.92
CA LEU A 163 8.74 4.95 -14.77
C LEU A 163 8.76 5.62 -16.17
N PRO A 164 7.65 5.69 -16.93
CA PRO A 164 7.64 6.40 -18.20
C PRO A 164 8.06 7.88 -18.11
N LEU A 165 7.69 8.57 -17.03
CA LEU A 165 8.06 9.97 -16.82
C LEU A 165 9.56 10.14 -16.54
N LEU A 166 10.13 9.30 -15.68
CA LEU A 166 11.58 9.30 -15.37
C LEU A 166 12.40 8.88 -16.59
N GLN A 167 11.92 7.92 -17.37
CA GLN A 167 12.53 7.54 -18.63
C GLN A 167 12.49 8.67 -19.69
N LYS A 168 11.46 9.53 -19.68
CA LYS A 168 11.39 10.75 -20.51
C LYS A 168 12.30 11.86 -19.99
N ALA A 169 12.44 11.97 -18.68
CA ALA A 169 13.37 12.90 -18.04
C ALA A 169 14.84 12.64 -18.45
N GLY A 170 15.17 11.42 -18.85
CA GLY A 170 16.47 11.07 -19.42
C GLY A 170 17.60 10.97 -18.39
N ILE A 171 17.27 10.93 -17.10
CA ILE A 171 18.25 10.78 -16.02
C ILE A 171 19.01 9.45 -16.13
N GLN A 172 20.29 9.45 -15.78
CA GLN A 172 21.14 8.26 -15.94
C GLN A 172 20.68 7.12 -15.03
N GLU A 173 20.18 7.46 -13.85
CA GLU A 173 19.73 6.54 -12.81
C GLU A 173 18.49 5.76 -13.24
N ALA A 174 17.68 6.29 -14.17
CA ALA A 174 16.53 5.58 -14.73
C ALA A 174 16.91 4.63 -15.88
N LYS A 175 18.16 4.66 -16.38
CA LYS A 175 18.60 3.78 -17.47
C LYS A 175 18.67 2.33 -17.00
N GLY A 176 18.17 1.42 -17.81
CA GLY A 176 18.15 -0.01 -17.51
C GLY A 176 17.00 -0.46 -16.59
N PHE A 177 16.18 0.49 -16.10
CA PHE A 177 14.95 0.18 -15.39
C PHE A 177 13.86 -0.25 -16.39
N GLY A 178 13.36 -1.46 -16.19
CA GLY A 178 12.15 -1.99 -16.82
C GLY A 178 10.98 -1.93 -15.85
N GLY A 179 9.77 -2.01 -16.40
CA GLY A 179 8.54 -2.10 -15.63
C GLY A 179 7.72 -3.30 -16.07
N PHE A 180 7.34 -4.14 -15.13
CA PHE A 180 6.39 -5.22 -15.38
C PHE A 180 5.07 -4.90 -14.66
N PRO A 181 3.97 -4.65 -15.40
CA PRO A 181 2.70 -4.32 -14.77
C PRO A 181 2.09 -5.57 -14.16
N VAL A 182 1.83 -5.50 -12.85
CA VAL A 182 1.11 -6.50 -12.08
C VAL A 182 -0.13 -5.82 -11.52
N GLY A 183 -1.30 -6.32 -11.90
CA GLY A 183 -2.57 -5.90 -11.33
C GLY A 183 -2.82 -6.64 -10.01
N GLY A 184 -3.53 -6.01 -9.09
CA GLY A 184 -4.12 -6.70 -7.94
C GLY A 184 -5.63 -6.82 -8.11
N GLN A 185 -6.19 -7.93 -7.64
CA GLN A 185 -7.63 -8.11 -7.51
C GLN A 185 -7.96 -8.56 -6.09
N TRP A 186 -9.15 -8.22 -5.62
CA TRP A 186 -9.65 -8.57 -4.30
C TRP A 186 -11.06 -9.10 -4.42
N LEU A 187 -11.37 -10.15 -3.66
CA LEU A 187 -12.76 -10.39 -3.31
C LEU A 187 -13.16 -9.35 -2.27
N ARG A 188 -14.32 -8.74 -2.46
CA ARG A 188 -14.85 -7.69 -1.60
C ARG A 188 -16.27 -8.04 -1.18
N SER A 189 -16.58 -7.81 0.09
CA SER A 189 -17.94 -7.91 0.61
C SER A 189 -18.30 -6.71 1.46
N GLY A 190 -19.49 -6.16 1.24
CA GLY A 190 -20.14 -5.18 2.09
C GLY A 190 -21.29 -5.78 2.90
N ASN A 191 -21.42 -7.11 2.97
CA ASN A 191 -22.52 -7.73 3.71
C ASN A 191 -22.43 -7.38 5.22
N PRO A 192 -23.49 -6.76 5.80
CA PRO A 192 -23.55 -6.43 7.23
C PRO A 192 -23.22 -7.57 8.19
N ALA A 193 -23.74 -8.76 7.93
CA ALA A 193 -23.54 -9.91 8.80
C ALA A 193 -22.07 -10.34 8.81
N LEU A 194 -21.44 -10.39 7.62
CA LEU A 194 -20.03 -10.77 7.49
C LEU A 194 -19.11 -9.73 8.12
N THR A 195 -19.34 -8.45 7.82
CA THR A 195 -18.53 -7.34 8.36
C THR A 195 -18.68 -7.21 9.88
N ALA A 196 -19.84 -7.50 10.46
CA ALA A 196 -20.01 -7.55 11.92
C ALA A 196 -19.30 -8.76 12.54
N ALA A 197 -19.28 -9.90 11.86
CA ALA A 197 -18.66 -11.15 12.32
C ALA A 197 -17.13 -11.19 12.14
N HIS A 198 -16.52 -10.18 11.50
CA HIS A 198 -15.07 -10.12 11.28
C HIS A 198 -14.53 -8.69 11.42
N GLN A 199 -13.75 -8.45 12.48
CA GLN A 199 -13.24 -7.12 12.87
C GLN A 199 -11.72 -7.14 13.07
N ALA A 200 -10.99 -7.67 12.09
CA ALA A 200 -9.53 -7.80 12.13
C ALA A 200 -8.92 -7.80 10.72
N LYS A 201 -7.62 -7.55 10.64
CA LYS A 201 -6.79 -7.86 9.48
C LYS A 201 -6.05 -9.16 9.72
N VAL A 202 -6.41 -10.20 8.99
CA VAL A 202 -5.90 -11.56 9.23
C VAL A 202 -5.04 -11.99 8.07
N TYR A 203 -3.74 -12.13 8.33
CA TYR A 203 -2.71 -12.51 7.36
C TYR A 203 -2.39 -14.00 7.47
N GLY A 204 -2.51 -14.73 6.36
CA GLY A 204 -2.14 -16.14 6.31
C GLY A 204 -0.64 -16.36 6.15
N LEU A 205 -0.28 -17.58 5.74
CA LEU A 205 1.08 -17.92 5.32
C LEU A 205 1.24 -17.72 3.80
N PRO A 206 2.43 -17.30 3.34
CA PRO A 206 2.72 -17.27 1.91
C PRO A 206 2.67 -18.69 1.34
N PRO A 207 2.01 -18.91 0.19
CA PRO A 207 2.11 -20.17 -0.53
C PRO A 207 3.58 -20.48 -0.88
N LEU A 208 3.95 -21.76 -0.89
CA LEU A 208 5.28 -22.21 -1.29
C LEU A 208 5.66 -21.66 -2.67
N GLY A 209 6.78 -20.93 -2.73
CA GLY A 209 7.30 -20.33 -3.97
C GLY A 209 6.63 -19.04 -4.42
N ALA A 210 5.62 -18.53 -3.70
CA ALA A 210 5.02 -17.22 -3.99
C ALA A 210 5.89 -16.08 -3.44
N PRO A 211 5.92 -14.89 -4.10
CA PRO A 211 6.58 -13.72 -3.55
C PRO A 211 6.00 -13.32 -2.20
N PRO A 212 6.80 -12.69 -1.33
CA PRO A 212 6.35 -12.21 -0.01
C PRO A 212 5.11 -11.30 -0.04
N MET A 213 4.81 -10.66 -1.17
CA MET A 213 3.64 -9.78 -1.33
C MET A 213 2.33 -10.51 -1.69
N SER A 214 2.38 -11.83 -1.88
CA SER A 214 1.23 -12.64 -2.35
C SER A 214 0.59 -13.44 -1.20
N VAL A 215 0.88 -13.06 0.05
CA VAL A 215 0.28 -13.66 1.23
C VAL A 215 -1.22 -13.37 1.22
N PRO A 216 -2.09 -14.39 1.16
CA PRO A 216 -3.52 -14.17 1.25
C PRO A 216 -3.88 -13.62 2.63
N HIS A 217 -4.82 -12.69 2.66
CA HIS A 217 -5.30 -12.10 3.89
C HIS A 217 -6.76 -11.66 3.78
N LEU A 218 -7.48 -11.75 4.89
CA LEU A 218 -8.86 -11.32 5.07
C LEU A 218 -8.90 -10.10 5.98
N ASP A 219 -9.18 -8.93 5.39
CA ASP A 219 -9.07 -7.65 6.05
C ASP A 219 -10.42 -6.96 6.24
N THR A 220 -10.72 -6.56 7.47
CA THR A 220 -11.63 -5.44 7.72
C THR A 220 -11.00 -4.13 7.22
N ARG A 221 -11.74 -3.39 6.40
CA ARG A 221 -11.38 -2.07 5.87
C ARG A 221 -12.49 -1.09 6.20
N VAL A 222 -12.15 0.08 6.71
CA VAL A 222 -13.10 1.18 6.93
C VAL A 222 -12.82 2.25 5.87
N ILE A 223 -13.68 2.30 4.86
CA ILE A 223 -13.51 3.20 3.70
C ILE A 223 -14.74 4.10 3.62
N ASN A 224 -14.53 5.42 3.62
CA ASN A 224 -15.61 6.40 3.67
C ASN A 224 -16.64 6.09 4.78
N SER A 225 -16.16 5.76 5.98
CA SER A 225 -16.97 5.41 7.15
C SER A 225 -17.88 4.19 7.00
N LYS A 226 -17.62 3.32 6.01
CA LYS A 226 -18.30 2.04 5.81
C LYS A 226 -17.34 0.88 6.01
N SER A 227 -17.81 -0.18 6.66
CA SER A 227 -17.03 -1.42 6.85
C SER A 227 -17.10 -2.29 5.60
N TRP A 228 -15.96 -2.84 5.20
CA TRP A 228 -15.79 -3.75 4.08
C TRP A 228 -14.88 -4.90 4.48
N LEU A 229 -15.14 -6.09 3.95
CA LEU A 229 -14.18 -7.19 3.97
C LEU A 229 -13.50 -7.31 2.62
N LEU A 230 -12.17 -7.41 2.64
CA LEU A 230 -11.36 -7.66 1.45
C LEU A 230 -10.53 -8.93 1.64
N PHE A 231 -10.60 -9.84 0.67
CA PHE A 231 -9.78 -11.05 0.62
C PHE A 231 -8.92 -11.11 -0.64
N GLY A 232 -7.65 -11.47 -0.49
CA GLY A 232 -6.66 -11.49 -1.56
C GLY A 232 -5.25 -11.22 -1.03
N PRO A 233 -4.31 -10.69 -1.84
CA PRO A 233 -4.52 -10.28 -3.24
C PRO A 233 -4.50 -11.48 -4.19
N PHE A 234 -5.32 -11.42 -5.24
CA PHE A 234 -5.18 -12.26 -6.43
C PHE A 234 -4.40 -11.51 -7.50
N ALA A 235 -3.60 -12.24 -8.29
CA ALA A 235 -2.90 -11.62 -9.40
C ALA A 235 -3.87 -11.22 -10.52
N GLY A 236 -3.80 -9.97 -10.94
CA GLY A 236 -4.40 -9.48 -12.16
C GLY A 236 -3.33 -9.11 -13.17
N TRP A 237 -3.70 -9.03 -14.45
CA TRP A 237 -2.81 -8.58 -15.50
C TRP A 237 -3.48 -7.53 -16.36
N SER A 238 -2.71 -6.51 -16.73
CA SER A 238 -3.10 -5.56 -17.75
C SER A 238 -1.87 -4.79 -18.24
N PRO A 239 -1.81 -4.43 -19.53
CA PRO A 239 -0.67 -3.71 -20.09
C PRO A 239 -0.63 -2.23 -19.69
N LYS A 240 -1.64 -1.74 -18.96
CA LYS A 240 -1.77 -0.36 -18.50
C LYS A 240 -0.95 -0.15 -17.22
N PHE A 241 -0.28 0.99 -17.09
CA PHE A 241 0.48 1.31 -15.88
C PHE A 241 -0.34 2.05 -14.83
N LEU A 242 -1.53 2.55 -15.21
CA LEU A 242 -2.50 3.22 -14.33
C LEU A 242 -3.90 2.60 -14.51
N LYS A 243 -4.78 2.73 -13.51
CA LYS A 243 -6.18 2.23 -13.60
C LYS A 243 -6.92 2.82 -14.81
N GLN A 244 -6.70 4.12 -15.08
CA GLN A 244 -7.17 4.81 -16.29
C GLN A 244 -6.03 5.05 -17.32
N GLY A 245 -5.04 4.16 -17.36
CA GLY A 245 -3.88 4.23 -18.26
C GLY A 245 -4.13 3.71 -19.67
N LYS A 246 -3.09 3.68 -20.50
CA LYS A 246 -3.17 3.26 -21.91
C LYS A 246 -2.64 1.84 -22.09
N VAL A 247 -3.24 1.07 -23.00
CA VAL A 247 -2.75 -0.27 -23.33
C VAL A 247 -1.36 -0.26 -23.97
N THR A 248 -0.94 0.90 -24.48
CA THR A 248 0.40 1.14 -25.04
C THR A 248 1.45 1.48 -23.99
N ASP A 249 1.10 1.55 -22.70
CA ASP A 249 2.06 1.89 -21.63
C ASP A 249 3.20 0.87 -21.56
N LEU A 250 2.89 -0.44 -21.53
CA LEU A 250 3.90 -1.50 -21.51
C LEU A 250 4.78 -1.50 -22.78
N PRO A 251 4.24 -1.59 -24.02
CA PRO A 251 5.07 -1.57 -25.23
C PRO A 251 6.02 -0.37 -25.31
N PHE A 252 5.56 0.83 -24.93
CA PHE A 252 6.39 2.04 -24.98
C PHE A 252 7.36 2.20 -23.80
N SER A 253 7.23 1.37 -22.75
CA SER A 253 8.20 1.30 -21.66
C SER A 253 9.43 0.44 -21.98
N VAL A 254 9.30 -0.46 -22.97
CA VAL A 254 10.39 -1.31 -23.44
C VAL A 254 11.34 -0.48 -24.29
N ARG A 255 12.62 -0.47 -23.92
CA ARG A 255 13.68 0.29 -24.58
C ARG A 255 14.89 -0.61 -24.83
N PRO A 256 15.73 -0.32 -25.85
CA PRO A 256 16.93 -1.12 -26.11
C PRO A 256 17.83 -1.30 -24.89
N ASN A 257 17.89 -0.28 -24.02
CA ASN A 257 18.71 -0.28 -22.82
C ASN A 257 18.11 -1.02 -21.60
N ASN A 258 16.84 -1.45 -21.64
CA ASN A 258 16.22 -2.26 -20.58
C ASN A 258 15.75 -3.65 -21.05
N LEU A 259 15.81 -3.94 -22.36
CA LEU A 259 15.37 -5.21 -22.95
C LEU A 259 16.09 -6.42 -22.34
N VAL A 260 17.40 -6.32 -22.12
CA VAL A 260 18.19 -7.39 -21.48
C VAL A 260 17.73 -7.65 -20.04
N SER A 261 17.41 -6.59 -19.28
CA SER A 261 16.89 -6.72 -17.92
C SER A 261 15.51 -7.38 -17.92
N MET A 262 14.62 -7.01 -18.86
CA MET A 262 13.27 -7.58 -18.96
C MET A 262 13.27 -9.06 -19.36
N LEU A 263 14.08 -9.44 -20.35
CA LEU A 263 14.22 -10.84 -20.77
C LEU A 263 14.88 -11.69 -19.68
N GLY A 264 15.84 -11.13 -18.94
CA GLY A 264 16.51 -11.82 -17.85
C GLY A 264 15.56 -12.27 -16.73
N VAL A 265 14.58 -11.42 -16.37
CA VAL A 265 13.59 -11.74 -15.34
C VAL A 265 12.75 -12.96 -15.68
N GLY A 266 12.37 -13.12 -16.95
CA GLY A 266 11.59 -14.30 -17.37
C GLY A 266 12.33 -15.62 -17.10
N LEU A 267 13.66 -15.63 -17.20
CA LEU A 267 14.49 -16.82 -16.97
C LEU A 267 14.84 -17.02 -15.49
N THR A 268 15.02 -15.94 -14.73
CA THR A 268 15.42 -16.01 -13.31
C THR A 268 14.24 -16.16 -12.36
N GLU A 269 13.03 -15.78 -12.76
CA GLU A 269 11.83 -15.71 -11.90
C GLU A 269 10.71 -16.64 -12.38
N MET A 270 11.07 -17.83 -12.90
CA MET A 270 10.11 -18.80 -13.45
C MET A 270 9.04 -19.25 -12.44
N GLY A 271 9.38 -19.37 -11.15
CA GLY A 271 8.42 -19.71 -10.10
C GLY A 271 7.33 -18.65 -9.93
N LEU A 272 7.73 -17.38 -9.93
CA LEU A 272 6.82 -16.25 -9.89
C LEU A 272 5.94 -16.20 -11.15
N LEU A 273 6.54 -16.34 -12.34
CA LEU A 273 5.78 -16.34 -13.58
C LEU A 273 4.71 -17.43 -13.58
N LYS A 274 5.07 -18.66 -13.18
CA LYS A 274 4.13 -19.78 -13.05
C LYS A 274 3.01 -19.47 -12.05
N TYR A 275 3.35 -18.89 -10.90
CA TYR A 275 2.37 -18.48 -9.89
C TYR A 275 1.40 -17.42 -10.44
N LEU A 276 1.90 -16.36 -11.09
CA LEU A 276 1.06 -15.31 -11.68
C LEU A 276 0.13 -15.86 -12.75
N ILE A 277 0.62 -16.73 -13.64
CA ILE A 277 -0.23 -17.38 -14.66
C ILE A 277 -1.32 -18.21 -13.97
N GLY A 278 -0.98 -19.00 -12.96
CA GLY A 278 -1.95 -19.78 -12.21
C GLY A 278 -3.05 -18.91 -11.59
N GLN A 279 -2.66 -17.79 -10.98
CA GLN A 279 -3.60 -16.82 -10.40
C GLN A 279 -4.50 -16.15 -11.45
N LEU A 280 -3.98 -15.87 -12.65
CA LEU A 280 -4.77 -15.31 -13.75
C LEU A 280 -5.81 -16.28 -14.31
N LEU A 281 -5.56 -17.59 -14.21
CA LEU A 281 -6.45 -18.65 -14.67
C LEU A 281 -7.57 -18.98 -13.66
N LEU A 282 -7.52 -18.44 -12.44
CA LEU A 282 -8.56 -18.68 -11.43
C LEU A 282 -9.91 -18.11 -11.89
N SER A 283 -10.97 -18.92 -11.79
CA SER A 283 -12.36 -18.47 -11.89
C SER A 283 -12.76 -17.68 -10.63
N GLU A 284 -13.88 -16.97 -10.65
CA GLU A 284 -14.41 -16.28 -9.46
C GLU A 284 -14.70 -17.27 -8.33
N SER A 285 -15.36 -18.39 -8.63
CA SER A 285 -15.61 -19.47 -7.66
C SER A 285 -14.31 -20.02 -7.06
N ALA A 286 -13.26 -20.25 -7.87
CA ALA A 286 -11.97 -20.69 -7.36
C ALA A 286 -11.28 -19.65 -6.45
N ARG A 287 -11.51 -18.34 -6.68
CA ARG A 287 -11.05 -17.30 -5.74
C ARG A 287 -11.79 -17.40 -4.40
N VAL A 288 -13.09 -17.68 -4.42
CA VAL A 288 -13.88 -17.89 -3.20
C VAL A 288 -13.48 -19.20 -2.49
N ASP A 289 -13.06 -20.23 -3.23
CA ASP A 289 -12.50 -21.44 -2.62
C ASP A 289 -11.22 -21.14 -1.80
N ASN A 290 -10.35 -20.26 -2.29
CA ASN A 290 -9.21 -19.79 -1.49
C ASN A 290 -9.66 -19.03 -0.23
N LEU A 291 -10.75 -18.25 -0.32
CA LEU A 291 -11.34 -17.60 0.85
C LEU A 291 -11.86 -18.62 1.87
N ARG A 292 -12.40 -19.76 1.43
CA ARG A 292 -12.91 -20.82 2.32
C ARG A 292 -11.82 -21.41 3.22
N GLU A 293 -10.55 -21.31 2.85
CA GLU A 293 -9.45 -21.65 3.74
C GLU A 293 -9.41 -20.75 4.99
N PHE A 294 -9.85 -19.49 4.87
CA PHE A 294 -9.98 -18.52 5.97
C PHE A 294 -11.37 -18.56 6.61
N ALA A 295 -12.43 -18.56 5.81
CA ALA A 295 -13.83 -18.52 6.24
C ALA A 295 -14.62 -19.66 5.59
N PRO A 296 -14.66 -20.86 6.20
CA PRO A 296 -15.25 -22.06 5.59
C PRO A 296 -16.73 -21.92 5.23
N SER A 297 -17.47 -21.04 5.91
CA SER A 297 -18.87 -20.75 5.62
C SER A 297 -19.11 -19.82 4.42
N ALA A 298 -18.06 -19.27 3.80
CA ALA A 298 -18.18 -18.29 2.72
C ALA A 298 -19.01 -18.80 1.53
N LYS A 299 -19.98 -17.98 1.10
CA LYS A 299 -20.87 -18.23 -0.05
C LYS A 299 -20.49 -17.34 -1.21
N ASP A 300 -20.45 -17.88 -2.43
CA ASP A 300 -20.03 -17.14 -3.62
C ASP A 300 -20.82 -15.83 -3.81
N SER A 301 -22.13 -15.85 -3.56
CA SER A 301 -23.02 -14.69 -3.75
C SER A 301 -22.75 -13.49 -2.83
N ASP A 302 -21.99 -13.67 -1.75
CA ASP A 302 -21.67 -12.60 -0.79
C ASP A 302 -20.42 -11.79 -1.20
N TRP A 303 -19.73 -12.21 -2.27
CA TRP A 303 -18.42 -11.65 -2.66
C TRP A 303 -18.41 -11.24 -4.13
N GLU A 304 -17.80 -10.09 -4.38
CA GLU A 304 -17.57 -9.58 -5.74
C GLU A 304 -16.08 -9.32 -5.96
N LEU A 305 -15.65 -9.39 -7.22
CA LEU A 305 -14.27 -9.11 -7.60
C LEU A 305 -14.06 -7.61 -7.81
N ASP A 306 -13.25 -6.97 -6.98
CA ASP A 306 -12.80 -5.59 -7.16
C ASP A 306 -11.39 -5.54 -7.77
N ILE A 307 -11.20 -4.63 -8.73
CA ILE A 307 -9.94 -4.42 -9.44
C ILE A 307 -9.16 -3.30 -8.75
N ALA A 308 -8.04 -3.68 -8.13
CA ALA A 308 -7.14 -2.76 -7.46
C ALA A 308 -6.37 -1.87 -8.45
N GLY A 309 -5.56 -0.96 -7.90
CA GLY A 309 -4.60 -0.19 -8.68
C GLY A 309 -3.56 -1.09 -9.38
N GLN A 310 -3.04 -0.58 -10.50
CA GLN A 310 -1.93 -1.19 -11.22
C GLN A 310 -0.63 -0.93 -10.48
N ARG A 311 0.19 -1.96 -10.28
CA ARG A 311 1.55 -1.83 -9.76
C ARG A 311 2.54 -2.09 -10.88
N VAL A 312 3.52 -1.21 -11.03
CA VAL A 312 4.63 -1.46 -11.97
C VAL A 312 5.79 -1.99 -11.16
N GLN A 313 5.99 -3.30 -11.26
CA GLN A 313 7.08 -3.98 -10.62
C GLN A 313 8.39 -3.60 -11.32
N VAL A 314 9.35 -3.10 -10.56
CA VAL A 314 10.58 -2.57 -11.11
C VAL A 314 11.53 -3.72 -11.40
N ILE A 315 12.10 -3.68 -12.60
CA ILE A 315 13.18 -4.58 -13.00
C ILE A 315 14.45 -3.76 -13.09
N ARG A 316 15.44 -4.09 -12.24
CA ARG A 316 16.77 -3.48 -12.28
C ARG A 316 17.78 -4.43 -12.90
N LYS A 317 18.85 -3.90 -13.47
CA LYS A 317 19.98 -4.72 -13.95
C LYS A 317 20.66 -5.40 -12.77
N ALA A 318 20.92 -6.70 -12.87
CA ALA A 318 21.69 -7.43 -11.86
C ALA A 318 23.16 -6.96 -11.84
N LYS A 319 23.90 -7.24 -10.76
CA LYS A 319 25.37 -7.06 -10.73
C LYS A 319 26.13 -8.01 -11.70
N GLY A 320 25.41 -8.82 -12.49
CA GLY A 320 25.92 -9.74 -13.52
C GLY A 320 25.06 -9.72 -14.79
N LYS A 321 24.89 -10.87 -15.48
CA LYS A 321 23.97 -10.99 -16.62
C LYS A 321 22.52 -11.15 -16.12
N GLY A 322 21.60 -10.32 -16.61
CA GLY A 322 20.15 -10.42 -16.33
C GLY A 322 19.55 -9.25 -15.56
N GLY A 323 18.28 -9.37 -15.20
CA GLY A 323 17.53 -8.42 -14.39
C GLY A 323 16.98 -9.08 -13.13
N VAL A 324 16.72 -8.29 -12.08
CA VAL A 324 16.13 -8.73 -10.81
C VAL A 324 14.89 -7.88 -10.52
N LEU A 325 13.84 -8.51 -9.99
CA LEU A 325 12.63 -7.81 -9.54
C LEU A 325 12.86 -7.15 -8.18
N GLU A 326 12.48 -5.89 -8.07
CA GLU A 326 12.64 -5.09 -6.85
C GLU A 326 11.28 -4.93 -6.15
N PHE A 327 10.96 -5.78 -5.18
CA PHE A 327 9.62 -5.85 -4.56
C PHE A 327 9.27 -4.70 -3.60
N GLY A 328 10.21 -3.80 -3.31
CA GLY A 328 10.01 -2.65 -2.42
C GLY A 328 9.62 -1.35 -3.13
N THR A 329 9.35 -0.32 -2.34
CA THR A 329 9.35 1.07 -2.83
C THR A 329 10.81 1.50 -3.02
N THR A 330 11.17 1.91 -4.23
CA THR A 330 12.49 2.47 -4.55
C THR A 330 12.38 3.97 -4.76
N VAL A 331 13.13 4.74 -3.96
CA VAL A 331 13.37 6.16 -4.22
C VAL A 331 14.47 6.26 -5.27
N LEU A 332 14.13 6.76 -6.45
CA LEU A 332 15.08 7.09 -7.51
C LEU A 332 15.27 8.60 -7.53
N SER A 333 16.51 9.08 -7.51
CA SER A 333 16.85 10.51 -7.60
C SER A 333 17.98 10.71 -8.59
N ALA A 334 17.96 11.83 -9.31
CA ALA A 334 19.13 12.25 -10.09
C ALA A 334 20.29 12.61 -9.16
N ALA A 335 21.54 12.40 -9.62
CA ALA A 335 22.75 12.73 -8.87
C ALA A 335 22.81 14.20 -8.42
N ASP A 336 22.23 15.12 -9.21
CA ASP A 336 22.15 16.55 -8.87
C ASP A 336 21.02 16.90 -7.89
N GLY A 337 20.20 15.93 -7.49
CA GLY A 337 19.07 16.10 -6.57
C GLY A 337 17.87 16.86 -7.15
N SER A 338 17.90 17.28 -8.42
CA SER A 338 16.89 18.16 -9.04
C SER A 338 15.58 17.44 -9.37
N ILE A 339 15.58 16.11 -9.40
CA ILE A 339 14.40 15.29 -9.60
C ILE A 339 14.48 14.02 -8.76
N ALA A 340 13.32 13.61 -8.22
CA ALA A 340 13.14 12.30 -7.61
C ALA A 340 11.82 11.67 -8.03
N GLY A 341 11.73 10.35 -7.96
CA GLY A 341 10.49 9.61 -8.20
C GLY A 341 10.43 8.34 -7.36
N LEU A 342 9.21 7.87 -7.13
CA LEU A 342 8.95 6.61 -6.45
C LEU A 342 8.64 5.54 -7.49
N LEU A 343 9.40 4.46 -7.45
CA LEU A 343 9.23 3.29 -8.31
C LEU A 343 8.91 2.06 -7.46
N GLY A 344 8.28 1.04 -8.06
CA GLY A 344 8.02 -0.25 -7.41
C GLY A 344 6.72 -0.26 -6.60
N ALA A 345 6.75 -0.91 -5.44
CA ALA A 345 5.57 -1.03 -4.59
C ALA A 345 5.12 0.36 -4.09
N SER A 346 3.81 0.61 -4.14
CA SER A 346 3.25 1.84 -3.57
C SER A 346 3.57 1.92 -2.08
N PRO A 347 4.11 3.05 -1.59
CA PRO A 347 4.42 3.17 -0.18
C PRO A 347 3.17 2.97 0.67
N GLY A 348 3.22 2.01 1.59
CA GLY A 348 2.16 1.77 2.56
C GLY A 348 2.28 2.68 3.77
N ALA A 349 1.45 2.41 4.78
CA ALA A 349 1.39 3.17 6.02
C ALA A 349 2.79 3.30 6.66
N SER A 350 3.55 2.21 6.65
CA SER A 350 4.89 2.17 7.25
C SER A 350 5.97 2.82 6.40
N THR A 351 5.81 3.00 5.09
CA THR A 351 6.91 3.41 4.20
C THR A 351 6.74 4.79 3.58
N ALA A 352 5.53 5.35 3.55
CA ALA A 352 5.27 6.64 2.90
C ALA A 352 6.06 7.81 3.52
N VAL A 353 5.99 8.01 4.83
CA VAL A 353 6.70 9.10 5.51
C VAL A 353 8.22 8.89 5.47
N PRO A 354 8.78 7.72 5.82
CA PRO A 354 10.21 7.45 5.67
C PRO A 354 10.74 7.69 4.24
N ALA A 355 9.99 7.31 3.21
CA ALA A 355 10.40 7.55 1.82
C ALA A 355 10.50 9.05 1.50
N MET A 356 9.62 9.89 2.07
CA MET A 356 9.70 11.35 1.90
C MET A 356 10.85 11.97 2.67
N PHE A 357 11.18 11.46 3.85
CA PHE A 357 12.40 11.89 4.55
C PHE A 357 13.68 11.50 3.78
N ASP A 358 13.69 10.33 3.14
CA ASP A 358 14.79 9.91 2.27
C ASP A 358 14.92 10.81 1.04
N VAL A 359 13.81 11.19 0.38
CA VAL A 359 13.82 12.18 -0.71
C VAL A 359 14.37 13.53 -0.22
N MET A 360 13.91 14.03 0.94
CA MET A 360 14.40 15.28 1.50
C MET A 360 15.92 15.24 1.75
N LYS A 361 16.43 14.13 2.29
CA LYS A 361 17.85 13.95 2.58
C LYS A 361 18.71 13.86 1.31
N ARG A 362 18.25 13.10 0.31
CA ARG A 362 19.00 12.87 -0.95
C ARG A 362 18.97 14.08 -1.88
N CYS A 363 17.83 14.75 -1.99
CA CYS A 363 17.64 15.81 -2.98
C CYS A 363 17.98 17.20 -2.45
N PHE A 364 18.06 17.38 -1.12
CA PHE A 364 18.36 18.66 -0.51
C PHE A 364 19.43 18.55 0.59
N PRO A 365 20.61 17.97 0.31
CA PRO A 365 21.63 17.73 1.34
C PRO A 365 22.03 19.03 2.06
N GLY A 366 22.20 20.14 1.32
CA GLY A 366 22.56 21.45 1.90
C GLY A 366 21.45 22.15 2.70
N ARG A 367 20.23 21.60 2.74
CA ARG A 367 19.11 22.13 3.57
C ARG A 367 18.66 21.17 4.65
N TYR A 368 18.92 19.88 4.47
CA TYR A 368 18.39 18.83 5.34
C TYR A 368 18.85 19.00 6.79
N GLU A 369 20.10 19.39 7.02
CA GLU A 369 20.60 19.67 8.37
C GLU A 369 19.80 20.78 9.07
N GLY A 370 19.51 21.87 8.36
CA GLY A 370 18.67 22.96 8.89
C GLY A 370 17.20 22.56 9.13
N TRP A 371 16.72 21.49 8.49
CA TRP A 371 15.37 20.96 8.72
C TRP A 371 15.29 19.94 9.85
N GLN A 372 16.42 19.36 10.28
CA GLN A 372 16.43 18.33 11.32
C GLN A 372 15.69 18.72 12.60
N PRO A 373 15.84 19.96 13.16
CA PRO A 373 15.10 20.34 14.35
C PRO A 373 13.58 20.20 14.16
N LYS A 374 13.06 20.67 13.02
CA LYS A 374 11.63 20.58 12.70
C LYS A 374 11.20 19.14 12.41
N LEU A 375 12.04 18.34 11.75
CA LEU A 375 11.75 16.93 11.51
C LEU A 375 11.71 16.12 12.81
N LYS A 376 12.58 16.43 13.77
CA LYS A 376 12.55 15.83 15.12
C LYS A 376 11.36 16.31 15.96
N GLU A 377 10.89 17.52 15.76
CA GLU A 377 9.61 17.97 16.34
C GLU A 377 8.43 17.13 15.81
N MET A 378 8.43 16.80 14.51
CA MET A 378 7.40 15.96 13.88
C MET A 378 7.54 14.47 14.24
N VAL A 379 8.76 13.98 14.33
CA VAL A 379 9.11 12.59 14.62
C VAL A 379 10.22 12.57 15.67
N PRO A 380 9.86 12.61 16.97
CA PRO A 380 10.83 12.63 18.07
C PRO A 380 11.89 11.53 18.01
N SER A 381 11.53 10.33 17.53
CA SER A 381 12.46 9.21 17.39
C SER A 381 13.34 9.26 16.14
N LEU A 382 13.35 10.34 15.37
CA LEU A 382 14.10 10.41 14.11
C LEU A 382 15.61 10.27 14.37
N GLY A 383 16.18 9.18 13.85
CA GLY A 383 17.59 8.81 14.03
C GLY A 383 17.85 7.93 15.26
N VAL A 384 16.80 7.51 15.97
CA VAL A 384 16.86 6.62 17.13
C VAL A 384 16.19 5.29 16.78
N GLU A 385 16.79 4.18 17.18
CA GLU A 385 16.16 2.86 17.11
C GLU A 385 15.24 2.68 18.32
N LEU A 386 13.92 2.59 18.11
CA LEU A 386 12.97 2.54 19.23
C LEU A 386 13.00 1.20 19.98
N SER A 387 13.39 0.12 19.30
CA SER A 387 13.57 -1.20 19.89
C SER A 387 14.55 -1.19 21.08
N THR A 388 15.52 -0.27 21.09
CA THR A 388 16.52 -0.11 22.15
C THR A 388 16.17 0.96 23.17
N GLU A 389 15.05 1.68 22.98
CA GLU A 389 14.64 2.82 23.81
C GLU A 389 13.18 2.65 24.29
N PRO A 390 12.89 1.67 25.15
CA PRO A 390 11.52 1.30 25.55
C PRO A 390 10.75 2.45 26.19
N LYS A 391 11.40 3.29 27.00
CA LYS A 391 10.76 4.45 27.63
C LYS A 391 10.30 5.48 26.60
N LEU A 392 11.16 5.77 25.62
CA LEU A 392 10.80 6.68 24.53
C LEU A 392 9.66 6.09 23.70
N PHE A 393 9.72 4.79 23.41
CA PHE A 393 8.65 4.09 22.70
C PHE A 393 7.30 4.19 23.43
N GLU A 394 7.26 3.92 24.74
CA GLU A 394 6.03 4.03 25.54
C GLU A 394 5.45 5.45 25.51
N GLU A 395 6.30 6.48 25.65
CA GLU A 395 5.87 7.88 25.62
C GLU A 395 5.22 8.25 24.27
N ILE A 396 5.93 7.99 23.16
CA ILE A 396 5.42 8.33 21.82
C ILE A 396 4.21 7.47 21.45
N TRP A 397 4.16 6.22 21.90
CA TRP A 397 3.05 5.32 21.65
C TRP A 397 1.81 5.81 22.37
N ALA A 398 1.90 6.09 23.67
CA ALA A 398 0.79 6.59 24.48
C ALA A 398 0.25 7.94 23.95
N ARG A 399 1.15 8.90 23.65
CA ARG A 399 0.77 10.18 23.04
C ARG A 399 0.07 9.95 21.71
N GLY A 400 0.67 9.14 20.84
CA GLY A 400 0.12 8.83 19.53
C GLY A 400 -1.25 8.13 19.62
N THR A 401 -1.43 7.18 20.54
CA THR A 401 -2.72 6.48 20.72
C THR A 401 -3.82 7.49 21.02
N LYS A 402 -3.58 8.39 21.98
CA LYS A 402 -4.56 9.40 22.41
C LYS A 402 -4.89 10.40 21.30
N VAL A 403 -3.86 11.00 20.69
CA VAL A 403 -4.04 12.02 19.63
C VAL A 403 -4.70 11.42 18.40
N LEU A 404 -4.29 10.22 18.01
CA LEU A 404 -4.85 9.50 16.88
C LEU A 404 -6.14 8.75 17.21
N LYS A 405 -6.69 8.91 18.42
CA LYS A 405 -7.95 8.32 18.91
C LYS A 405 -7.99 6.78 18.83
N LEU A 406 -6.84 6.11 18.85
CA LEU A 406 -6.72 4.65 18.67
C LEU A 406 -7.08 3.85 19.93
N ASP A 407 -7.25 4.53 21.07
CA ASP A 407 -7.75 3.99 22.35
C ASP A 407 -9.25 3.70 22.36
N LYS A 408 -10.00 4.26 21.40
CA LYS A 408 -11.44 4.08 21.29
C LYS A 408 -11.73 3.17 20.12
N PRO A 409 -12.48 2.07 20.31
CA PRO A 409 -13.06 1.33 19.19
C PRO A 409 -13.75 2.31 18.25
N ALA A 410 -13.76 2.01 16.95
CA ALA A 410 -14.59 2.76 16.02
C ALA A 410 -16.07 2.47 16.36
N SER A 411 -16.62 3.20 17.35
CA SER A 411 -17.98 3.03 17.81
C SER A 411 -18.93 3.27 16.64
N GLY A 412 -19.69 2.24 16.25
CA GLY A 412 -20.80 2.38 15.32
C GLY A 412 -20.41 2.72 13.89
N VAL A 413 -19.36 2.11 13.31
CA VAL A 413 -19.24 2.05 11.84
C VAL A 413 -20.49 1.31 11.35
N PRO A 414 -21.47 1.98 10.72
CA PRO A 414 -22.71 1.34 10.37
C PRO A 414 -22.41 0.23 9.37
N ALA A 415 -23.05 -0.92 9.58
CA ALA A 415 -23.09 -1.93 8.55
C ALA A 415 -23.76 -1.33 7.30
N THR A 416 -23.23 -1.64 6.12
CA THR A 416 -23.76 -1.16 4.84
C THR A 416 -25.19 -1.65 4.67
N VAL A 417 -26.17 -0.75 4.84
CA VAL A 417 -27.58 -1.08 4.60
C VAL A 417 -27.75 -1.38 3.12
N ASP A 418 -28.28 -2.57 2.80
CA ASP A 418 -28.58 -2.98 1.44
C ASP A 418 -29.46 -1.94 0.73
N GLY A 419 -29.09 -1.58 -0.50
CA GLY A 419 -29.92 -0.74 -1.37
C GLY A 419 -29.35 0.63 -1.75
N GLN A 420 -28.18 1.05 -1.25
CA GLN A 420 -27.44 2.19 -1.81
C GLN A 420 -26.04 1.76 -2.28
N SER A 421 -26.03 0.99 -3.37
CA SER A 421 -24.94 1.03 -4.34
C SER A 421 -24.96 2.40 -5.06
N THR A 422 -24.51 3.43 -4.36
CA THR A 422 -23.97 4.64 -4.98
C THR A 422 -22.49 4.72 -4.66
N ALA A 423 -21.80 3.64 -5.01
CA ALA A 423 -20.46 3.73 -5.55
C ALA A 423 -20.49 2.99 -6.89
N SER A 424 -21.39 3.41 -7.77
CA SER A 424 -20.99 3.50 -9.16
C SER A 424 -19.72 4.33 -9.16
N THR A 425 -18.59 3.69 -9.48
CA THR A 425 -17.63 4.40 -10.31
C THR A 425 -18.46 4.95 -11.47
N GLU A 426 -18.69 6.26 -11.53
CA GLU A 426 -19.31 6.92 -12.67
C GLU A 426 -18.51 6.59 -13.92
N HIS A 427 -18.90 5.49 -14.56
CA HIS A 427 -18.58 5.11 -15.92
C HIS A 427 -19.87 4.52 -16.51
N SER A 428 -20.91 5.36 -16.53
CA SER A 428 -21.94 5.27 -17.55
C SER A 428 -21.51 6.17 -18.70
N ALA A 429 -21.18 5.57 -19.84
CA ALA A 429 -21.23 6.27 -21.11
C ALA A 429 -22.71 6.34 -21.50
N THR A 430 -23.35 7.48 -21.24
CA THR A 430 -24.67 7.77 -21.82
C THR A 430 -24.55 8.97 -22.73
N ALA A 431 -25.01 8.71 -23.95
CA ALA A 431 -24.85 9.48 -25.15
C ALA A 431 -25.45 10.88 -25.06
N ALA A 432 -24.83 11.77 -25.82
CA ALA A 432 -25.42 13.03 -26.25
C ALA A 432 -26.72 12.77 -27.01
N THR A 433 -27.75 13.55 -26.69
CA THR A 433 -28.79 13.89 -27.65
C THR A 433 -29.23 15.34 -27.42
N VAL A 434 -29.07 16.11 -28.50
CA VAL A 434 -29.43 17.50 -28.82
C VAL A 434 -28.58 18.59 -28.16
#